data_AF-A0AAV0XVP1-F1
#
_entry.id   AF-A0AAV0XVP1-F1
#
_cell.length_a   1.000
_cell.length_b   1.000
_cell.length_c   1.000
_cell.angle_alpha   90.00
_cell.angle_beta   90.00
_cell.angle_gamma   90.00
#
_symmetry.space_group_name_H-M   'P 1'
#
loop_
_entity.id
_entity.type
_entity.pdbx_description
1 polymer ?
#
loop_
_entity_poly.entity_id
_entity_poly.type
_entity_poly.pdbx_seq_one_letter_code
_entity_poly.pdbx_strand_id
1 'polypeptide(L)'
;MNSRNQRRRRDEINHVPMSYEKMDHPTIAALEYEVINKIKYISKVQLGMYEIDTWYFSPGEYQKQSQIFICEYCLKYCKLENSFTYHN
;
A
#
# COMPACT_ATOMS: atom_id res chain seq x y z
N MET A 1 48.74 -2.70 12.74
CA MET A 1 47.32 -2.62 13.15
C MET A 1 46.47 -2.89 11.91
N ASN A 2 45.78 -4.04 11.86
CA ASN A 2 45.25 -4.61 10.62
C ASN A 2 44.04 -3.80 10.11
N SER A 3 44.11 -3.26 8.89
CA SER A 3 43.12 -2.33 8.30
C SER A 3 41.69 -2.87 8.29
N ARG A 4 41.53 -4.20 8.23
CA ARG A 4 40.24 -4.89 8.34
C ARG A 4 39.54 -4.68 9.68
N ASN A 5 40.29 -4.63 10.78
CA ASN A 5 39.73 -4.44 12.12
C ASN A 5 39.32 -2.99 12.38
N GLN A 6 40.03 -2.02 11.76
CA GLN A 6 39.62 -0.61 11.81
C GLN A 6 38.31 -0.38 11.04
N ARG A 7 38.13 -1.06 9.91
CA ARG A 7 36.89 -0.94 9.11
C ARG A 7 35.67 -1.47 9.86
N ARG A 8 35.77 -2.66 10.48
CA ARG A 8 34.69 -3.21 11.33
C ARG A 8 34.29 -2.28 12.47
N ARG A 9 35.26 -1.77 13.25
CA ARG A 9 34.96 -0.79 14.31
C ARG A 9 34.31 0.48 13.78
N ARG A 10 34.75 0.97 12.62
CA ARG A 10 34.15 2.15 12.00
C ARG A 10 32.70 1.88 11.61
N ASP A 11 32.40 0.72 11.05
CA ASP A 11 31.05 0.36 10.61
C ASP A 11 30.12 0.11 11.82
N GLU A 12 30.64 -0.48 12.91
CA GLU A 12 29.93 -0.68 14.19
C GLU A 12 29.56 0.65 14.88
N ILE A 13 30.46 1.63 14.87
CA ILE A 13 30.22 2.95 15.50
C ILE A 13 29.25 3.80 14.67
N ASN A 14 29.23 3.66 13.34
CA ASN A 14 28.47 4.53 12.45
C ASN A 14 27.05 4.02 12.12
N HIS A 15 26.60 2.91 12.72
CA HIS A 15 25.27 2.30 12.47
C HIS A 15 24.89 2.34 10.99
N VAL A 16 25.86 2.02 10.11
CA VAL A 16 25.68 2.18 8.67
C VAL A 16 24.60 1.20 8.23
N PRO A 17 23.48 1.66 7.64
CA PRO A 17 22.43 0.77 7.18
C PRO A 17 23.00 -0.25 6.20
N MET A 18 22.63 -1.51 6.36
CA MET A 18 23.03 -2.57 5.43
C MET A 18 22.54 -2.23 4.02
N SER A 19 23.46 -2.25 3.06
CA SER A 19 23.15 -2.04 1.65
C SER A 19 22.18 -3.10 1.13
N TYR A 20 21.21 -2.72 0.31
CA TYR A 20 20.18 -3.59 -0.29
C TYR A 20 20.75 -4.89 -0.89
N GLU A 21 21.92 -4.84 -1.51
CA GLU A 21 22.63 -5.99 -2.11
C GLU A 21 23.07 -7.07 -1.12
N LYS A 22 23.08 -6.76 0.19
CA LYS A 22 23.48 -7.68 1.27
C LYS A 22 22.31 -8.11 2.15
N MET A 23 21.09 -7.74 1.80
CA MET A 23 19.90 -8.22 2.51
C MET A 23 19.61 -9.66 2.09
N ASP A 24 19.28 -10.50 3.06
CA ASP A 24 18.92 -11.89 2.78
C ASP A 24 17.65 -11.97 1.92
N HIS A 25 17.66 -12.85 0.92
CA HIS A 25 16.53 -13.10 0.02
C HIS A 25 15.15 -13.23 0.70
N PRO A 26 15.01 -13.92 1.86
CA PRO A 26 13.74 -13.96 2.60
C PRO A 26 13.31 -12.61 3.19
N THR A 27 14.24 -11.75 3.59
CA THR A 27 13.94 -10.40 4.11
C THR A 27 13.41 -9.49 3.00
N ILE A 28 13.99 -9.58 1.80
CA ILE A 28 13.52 -8.85 0.62
C ILE A 28 12.09 -9.31 0.25
N ALA A 29 11.84 -10.62 0.21
CA ALA A 29 10.51 -11.16 -0.08
C ALA A 29 9.45 -10.74 0.94
N ALA A 30 9.79 -10.66 2.23
CA ALA A 30 8.87 -10.16 3.26
C ALA A 30 8.54 -8.68 3.07
N LEU A 31 9.54 -7.85 2.73
CA LEU A 31 9.33 -6.43 2.41
C LEU A 31 8.50 -6.26 1.14
N GLU A 32 8.74 -7.05 0.10
CA GLU A 32 7.92 -7.06 -1.12
C GLU A 32 6.48 -7.45 -0.80
N TYR A 33 6.27 -8.47 0.04
CA TYR A 33 4.94 -8.90 0.46
C TYR A 33 4.21 -7.81 1.26
N GLU A 34 4.90 -7.11 2.16
CA GLU A 34 4.36 -5.95 2.87
C GLU A 34 4.02 -4.79 1.93
N VAL A 35 4.84 -4.54 0.91
CA VAL A 35 4.60 -3.49 -0.10
C VAL A 35 3.41 -3.84 -0.98
N ILE A 36 3.29 -5.10 -1.40
CA ILE A 36 2.16 -5.60 -2.20
C ILE A 36 0.86 -5.51 -1.39
N ASN A 37 0.87 -5.92 -0.13
CA ASN A 37 -0.31 -5.77 0.75
C ASN A 37 -0.59 -4.32 1.16
N LYS A 38 0.39 -3.42 1.04
CA LYS A 38 0.20 -1.97 1.18
C LYS A 38 -0.48 -1.32 -0.02
N ILE A 39 -0.62 -2.01 -1.15
CA ILE A 39 -1.49 -1.56 -2.25
C ILE A 39 -2.91 -1.63 -1.71
N LYS A 40 -3.39 -0.49 -1.20
CA LYS A 40 -4.70 -0.36 -0.57
C LYS A 40 -5.77 -0.65 -1.61
N TYR A 41 -6.34 -1.84 -1.52
CA TYR A 41 -7.62 -2.18 -2.12
C TYR A 41 -8.70 -1.18 -1.68
N ILE A 42 -9.87 -1.21 -2.31
CA ILE A 42 -11.03 -0.39 -1.93
C ILE A 42 -11.26 -0.55 -0.44
N SER A 43 -10.84 0.44 0.34
CA SER A 43 -10.97 0.44 1.79
C SER A 43 -12.33 0.94 2.21
N LYS A 44 -12.88 1.88 1.44
CA LYS A 44 -14.06 2.66 1.80
C LYS A 44 -14.99 2.82 0.62
N VAL A 45 -16.28 2.71 0.90
CA VAL A 45 -17.36 2.88 -0.06
C VAL A 45 -18.28 3.97 0.48
N GLN A 46 -18.47 5.02 -0.31
CA GLN A 46 -19.46 6.06 -0.01
C GLN A 46 -20.78 5.67 -0.67
N LEU A 47 -21.82 5.48 0.13
CA LEU A 47 -23.18 5.23 -0.33
C LEU A 47 -24.09 6.35 0.20
N GLY A 48 -24.38 7.34 -0.64
CA GLY A 48 -25.10 8.54 -0.22
C GLY A 48 -24.38 9.25 0.94
N MET A 49 -25.03 9.33 2.09
CA MET A 49 -24.48 9.91 3.33
C MET A 49 -23.74 8.91 4.23
N TYR A 50 -23.69 7.64 3.85
CA TYR A 50 -23.02 6.58 4.62
C TYR A 50 -21.65 6.26 4.06
N GLU A 51 -20.68 6.08 4.95
CA GLU A 51 -19.36 5.56 4.64
C GLU A 51 -19.25 4.14 5.18
N ILE A 52 -18.88 3.20 4.32
CA ILE A 52 -18.87 1.77 4.62
C ILE A 52 -17.46 1.24 4.40
N ASP A 53 -16.90 0.58 5.41
CA ASP A 53 -15.64 -0.14 5.29
C ASP A 53 -15.85 -1.50 4.63
N THR A 54 -14.93 -1.89 3.75
CA THR A 54 -15.01 -3.18 3.05
C THR A 54 -14.45 -4.31 3.90
N TRP A 55 -15.18 -5.43 3.95
CA TRP A 55 -14.73 -6.64 4.68
C TRP A 55 -14.00 -7.63 3.78
N TYR A 56 -14.27 -7.58 2.47
CA TYR A 56 -13.73 -8.50 1.49
C TYR A 56 -13.25 -7.77 0.23
N PHE A 57 -12.30 -8.38 -0.47
CA PHE A 57 -11.80 -7.87 -1.73
C PHE A 57 -12.82 -8.06 -2.85
N SER A 58 -13.06 -7.01 -3.64
CA SER A 58 -13.83 -7.12 -4.87
C SER A 58 -12.94 -7.63 -6.01
N PRO A 59 -13.28 -8.71 -6.72
CA PRO A 59 -12.61 -9.10 -7.96
C PRO A 59 -12.90 -8.07 -9.07
N GLY A 60 -11.88 -7.59 -9.80
CA GLY A 60 -12.06 -6.74 -10.99
C GLY A 60 -11.14 -5.51 -11.09
N GLU A 61 -11.42 -4.64 -12.05
CA GLU A 61 -10.56 -3.48 -12.42
C GLU A 61 -10.54 -2.34 -11.38
N TYR A 62 -11.42 -2.39 -10.37
CA TYR A 62 -11.59 -1.36 -9.36
C TYR A 62 -10.72 -1.58 -8.11
N GLN A 63 -9.94 -2.67 -8.09
CA GLN A 63 -9.08 -3.07 -6.97
C GLN A 63 -8.01 -2.03 -6.60
N LYS A 64 -7.66 -1.11 -7.49
CA LYS A 64 -6.60 -0.10 -7.25
C LYS A 64 -7.11 1.19 -6.60
N GLN A 65 -8.43 1.37 -6.51
CA GLN A 65 -9.01 2.60 -5.97
C GLN A 65 -9.16 2.47 -4.45
N SER A 66 -8.69 3.45 -3.68
CA SER A 66 -8.82 3.42 -2.22
C SER A 66 -10.24 3.69 -1.72
N GLN A 67 -11.01 4.49 -2.48
CA GLN A 67 -12.38 4.86 -2.20
C GLN A 67 -13.22 4.86 -3.47
N ILE A 68 -14.45 4.35 -3.39
CA ILE A 68 -15.43 4.38 -4.47
C ILE A 68 -16.73 5.02 -4.01
N PHE A 69 -17.49 5.57 -4.95
CA PHE A 69 -18.79 6.18 -4.70
C PHE A 69 -19.87 5.33 -5.37
N ILE A 70 -20.97 5.07 -4.66
CA ILE A 70 -22.10 4.31 -5.18
C ILE A 70 -23.36 5.17 -5.06
N CYS A 71 -24.10 5.26 -6.16
CA CYS A 71 -25.39 5.95 -6.21
C CYS A 71 -26.46 5.14 -5.49
N GLU A 72 -27.21 5.77 -4.58
CA GLU A 72 -28.28 5.15 -3.82
C GLU A 72 -29.50 4.78 -4.69
N TYR A 73 -29.70 5.49 -5.82
CA TYR A 73 -30.86 5.27 -6.70
C TYR A 73 -30.62 4.18 -7.74
N CYS A 74 -29.45 4.19 -8.40
CA CYS A 74 -29.17 3.30 -9.52
C CYS A 74 -28.03 2.30 -9.26
N LEU A 75 -27.42 2.34 -8.06
CA LEU A 75 -26.31 1.47 -7.65
C LEU A 75 -25.08 1.53 -8.57
N LYS A 76 -24.99 2.58 -9.40
CA LYS A 76 -23.82 2.83 -10.25
C LYS A 76 -22.62 3.21 -9.40
N TYR A 77 -21.51 2.55 -9.67
CA TYR A 77 -20.22 2.81 -9.07
C TYR A 77 -19.43 3.84 -9.87
N CYS A 78 -18.89 4.83 -9.16
CA CYS A 78 -18.07 5.90 -9.68
C CYS A 78 -16.69 5.86 -8.98
N LYS A 79 -15.63 5.93 -9.79
CA LYS A 79 -14.24 5.96 -9.27
C LYS A 79 -13.90 7.31 -8.64
N LEU A 80 -14.37 8.40 -9.26
CA LEU A 80 -14.07 9.76 -8.87
C LEU A 80 -15.32 10.42 -8.27
N GLU A 81 -15.10 11.25 -7.26
CA GLU A 81 -16.14 12.07 -6.66
C GLU A 81 -16.80 12.97 -7.70
N ASN A 82 -16.01 13.62 -8.57
CA ASN A 82 -16.55 14.46 -9.65
C ASN A 82 -17.54 13.68 -10.53
N SER A 83 -17.21 12.44 -10.92
CA SER A 83 -18.08 11.60 -11.74
C SER A 83 -19.37 11.21 -11.00
N PHE A 84 -19.31 11.11 -9.68
CA PHE A 84 -20.47 10.88 -8.83
C PHE A 84 -21.35 12.14 -8.73
N THR A 85 -20.75 13.32 -8.57
CA THR A 85 -21.46 14.61 -8.55
C THR A 85 -22.16 14.93 -9.87
N TYR A 86 -21.56 14.60 -11.02
CA TYR A 86 -22.23 14.74 -12.32
C TYR A 86 -23.35 13.73 -12.57
N HIS A 87 -23.37 12.64 -11.79
CA HIS A 87 -24.32 11.56 -11.94
C HIS A 87 -25.56 11.72 -11.05
N ASN A 88 -25.41 12.36 -9.88
CA ASN A 88 -26.51 12.74 -9.00
C ASN A 88 -27.36 13.88 -9.57
#